data_AF-A0A151A636-F1
#
_entry.id   AF-A0A151A636-F1
#
_cell.length_a   1.000
_cell.length_b   1.000
_cell.length_c   1.000
_cell.angle_alpha   90.00
_cell.angle_beta   90.00
_cell.angle_gamma   90.00
#
_symmetry.space_group_name_H-M   'P 1'
#
loop_
_entity.id
_entity.type
_entity.pdbx_description
1 polymer ?
#
loop_
_entity_poly.entity_id
_entity_poly.type
_entity_poly.pdbx_seq_one_letter_code
_entity_poly.pdbx_strand_id
1 'polypeptide(L)'
;MKIKQQKQLNLPQLIEWAWENDIKHRVFESNPNFDGVTYRLGFDKGGDLYFEESLAPALLFTVEVEEEITENTVIPKILEVYQDASSNLGVDIHVSRTINSVIEDAEVVTLHIVNDDGTHTLIWRDGRLVE
;
A
#
# COMPACT_ATOMS: atom_id res chain seq x y z
N MET A 1 -6.70 -11.79 -3.34
CA MET A 1 -7.55 -10.88 -2.53
C MET A 1 -7.25 -9.45 -2.92
N LYS A 2 -8.16 -8.50 -2.69
CA LYS A 2 -7.90 -7.07 -2.95
C LYS A 2 -7.75 -6.33 -1.64
N ILE A 3 -6.69 -5.52 -1.53
CA ILE A 3 -6.41 -4.75 -0.32
C ILE A 3 -6.27 -3.29 -0.71
N LYS A 4 -6.88 -2.44 0.11
CA LYS A 4 -6.69 -1.00 0.04
C LYS A 4 -5.46 -0.61 0.83
N GLN A 5 -4.53 0.07 0.18
CA GLN A 5 -3.32 0.57 0.81
C GLN A 5 -3.14 2.05 0.52
N GLN A 6 -2.60 2.77 1.51
CA GLN A 6 -2.17 4.14 1.29
C GLN A 6 -0.77 4.12 0.68
N LYS A 7 -0.58 4.86 -0.41
CA LYS A 7 0.72 5.10 -1.03
C LYS A 7 1.03 6.58 -1.05
N GLN A 8 2.28 6.92 -0.76
CA GLN A 8 2.80 8.26 -1.01
C GLN A 8 3.39 8.32 -2.41
N LEU A 9 2.84 9.19 -3.24
CA LEU A 9 3.30 9.45 -4.61
C LEU A 9 3.82 10.88 -4.69
N ASN A 10 4.93 11.08 -5.38
CA ASN A 10 5.32 12.43 -5.78
C ASN A 10 4.44 12.94 -6.94
N LEU A 11 4.55 14.22 -7.30
CA LEU A 11 3.69 14.82 -8.32
C LEU A 11 3.73 14.06 -9.68
N PRO A 12 4.90 13.74 -10.28
CA PRO A 12 4.95 12.92 -11.50
C PRO A 12 4.26 11.56 -11.35
N GLN A 13 4.54 10.84 -10.26
CA GLN A 13 3.95 9.52 -10.00
C GLN A 13 2.43 9.58 -9.83
N LEU A 14 1.92 10.62 -9.16
CA LEU A 14 0.49 10.83 -9.01
C LEU A 14 -0.20 11.05 -10.36
N ILE A 15 0.42 11.84 -11.25
CA ILE A 15 -0.14 12.12 -12.58
C ILE A 15 -0.17 10.84 -13.43
N GLU A 16 0.94 10.09 -13.46
CA GLU A 16 1.01 8.81 -14.17
C GLU A 16 -0.04 7.83 -13.64
N TRP A 17 -0.08 7.64 -12.32
CA TRP A 17 -1.05 6.76 -11.66
C TRP A 17 -2.50 7.18 -11.96
N ALA A 18 -2.80 8.48 -11.93
CA ALA A 18 -4.14 8.98 -12.18
C ALA A 18 -4.60 8.68 -13.62
N TRP A 19 -3.72 8.81 -14.61
CA TRP A 19 -4.03 8.46 -16.00
C TRP A 19 -4.17 6.95 -16.21
N GLU A 20 -3.30 6.13 -15.62
CA GLU A 20 -3.39 4.67 -15.70
C GLU A 20 -4.70 4.13 -15.08
N ASN A 21 -5.25 4.84 -14.10
CA ASN A 21 -6.48 4.47 -13.40
C ASN A 21 -7.72 5.25 -13.87
N ASP A 22 -7.64 5.98 -14.99
CA ASP A 22 -8.73 6.78 -15.57
C ASP A 22 -9.40 7.74 -14.56
N ILE A 23 -8.60 8.34 -13.67
CA ILE A 23 -9.10 9.24 -12.64
C ILE A 23 -9.61 10.54 -13.28
N LYS A 24 -10.88 10.86 -12.99
CA LYS A 24 -11.59 12.05 -13.47
C LYS A 24 -12.37 12.71 -12.36
N HIS A 25 -12.62 14.01 -12.50
CA HIS A 25 -13.45 14.81 -11.60
C HIS A 25 -13.05 14.67 -10.13
N ARG A 26 -11.74 14.72 -9.85
CA ARG A 26 -11.17 14.50 -8.53
C ARG A 26 -10.07 15.50 -8.24
N VAL A 27 -9.98 15.94 -6.99
CA VAL A 27 -8.91 16.79 -6.49
C VAL A 27 -8.11 16.03 -5.44
N PHE A 28 -6.79 16.12 -5.54
CA PHE A 28 -5.83 15.60 -4.58
C PHE A 28 -5.19 16.77 -3.84
N GLU A 29 -5.04 16.60 -2.53
CA GLU A 29 -4.31 17.53 -1.67
C GLU A 29 -2.94 16.93 -1.34
N SER A 30 -1.91 17.77 -1.43
CA SER A 30 -0.58 17.37 -0.99
C SER A 30 -0.55 17.17 0.51
N ASN A 31 0.38 16.36 0.98
CA ASN A 31 0.77 16.34 2.38
C ASN A 31 1.22 17.76 2.80
N PRO A 32 0.93 18.18 4.04
CA PRO A 32 1.30 19.51 4.52
C PRO A 32 2.83 19.66 4.55
N ASN A 33 3.31 20.83 4.12
CA ASN A 33 4.70 21.21 4.31
C ASN A 33 4.99 21.60 5.77
N PHE A 34 6.21 22.06 6.07
CA PHE A 34 6.61 22.46 7.43
C PHE A 34 5.71 23.56 8.05
N ASP A 35 5.19 24.46 7.21
CA ASP A 35 4.31 25.56 7.63
C ASP A 35 2.82 25.14 7.66
N GLY A 36 2.52 23.85 7.42
CA GLY A 36 1.16 23.33 7.38
C GLY A 36 0.38 23.64 6.10
N VAL A 37 1.03 24.19 5.08
CA VAL A 37 0.41 24.54 3.80
C VAL A 37 0.29 23.31 2.91
N THR A 38 -0.86 23.13 2.27
CA THR A 38 -1.12 22.09 1.28
C THR A 38 -1.39 22.69 -0.09
N TYR A 39 -1.13 21.91 -1.13
CA TYR A 39 -1.34 22.29 -2.53
C TYR A 39 -2.33 21.34 -3.20
N ARG A 40 -3.05 21.83 -4.20
CA ARG A 40 -4.14 21.11 -4.85
C ARG A 40 -3.81 20.78 -6.30
N LEU A 41 -4.00 19.51 -6.66
CA LEU A 41 -3.96 19.01 -8.03
C LEU A 41 -5.32 18.45 -8.40
N GLY A 42 -5.92 18.94 -9.48
CA GLY A 42 -7.24 18.52 -9.94
C GLY A 42 -7.21 17.83 -11.30
N PHE A 43 -8.15 16.91 -11.50
CA PHE A 43 -8.52 16.35 -12.79
C PHE A 43 -9.96 16.72 -13.08
N ASP A 44 -10.20 17.31 -14.25
CA ASP A 44 -11.53 17.75 -14.64
C ASP A 44 -12.42 16.57 -15.09
N LYS A 45 -13.58 16.85 -15.69
CA LYS A 45 -14.48 15.78 -16.19
C LYS A 45 -13.91 15.01 -17.39
N GLY A 46 -13.01 15.63 -18.17
CA GLY A 46 -12.30 15.01 -19.28
C GLY A 46 -11.09 14.18 -18.83
N GLY A 47 -10.59 14.41 -17.61
CA GLY A 47 -9.32 13.86 -17.13
C GLY A 47 -8.14 14.78 -17.40
N ASP A 48 -8.41 16.02 -17.81
CA ASP A 48 -7.39 17.04 -18.01
C ASP A 48 -6.94 17.60 -16.65
N LEU A 49 -5.62 17.76 -16.54
CA LEU A 49 -4.96 18.24 -15.34
C LEU A 49 -5.18 19.74 -15.14
N TYR A 50 -5.47 20.18 -13.93
CA TYR A 50 -5.49 21.59 -13.56
C TYR A 50 -4.95 21.82 -12.14
N PHE A 51 -4.37 23.00 -11.92
CA PHE A 51 -3.88 23.45 -10.63
C PHE A 51 -3.90 24.98 -10.60
N GLU A 52 -4.19 25.56 -9.43
CA GLU A 52 -4.29 27.02 -9.26
C GLU A 52 -2.92 27.67 -8.99
N GLU A 53 -1.96 26.87 -8.52
CA GLU A 53 -0.63 27.33 -8.09
C GLU A 53 0.47 26.43 -8.67
N SER A 54 1.69 26.96 -8.76
CA SER A 54 2.85 26.17 -9.18
C SER A 54 3.12 25.02 -8.20
N LEU A 55 3.10 23.79 -8.70
CA LEU A 55 3.37 22.60 -7.91
C LEU A 55 4.83 22.17 -8.03
N ALA A 56 5.50 21.97 -6.90
CA ALA A 56 6.84 21.41 -6.89
C ALA A 56 6.78 19.89 -7.19
N PRO A 57 7.68 19.35 -8.04
CA PRO A 57 7.71 17.92 -8.35
C PRO A 57 7.86 17.00 -7.13
N ALA A 58 8.48 17.51 -6.06
CA ALA A 58 8.75 16.80 -4.82
C ALA A 58 7.57 16.80 -3.82
N LEU A 59 6.45 17.47 -4.12
CA LEU A 59 5.24 17.39 -3.30
C LEU A 59 4.77 15.94 -3.23
N LEU A 60 4.45 15.49 -2.02
CA LEU A 60 3.94 14.15 -1.76
C LEU A 60 2.43 14.20 -1.61
N PHE A 61 1.75 13.20 -2.16
CA PHE A 61 0.31 13.01 -2.07
C PHE A 61 0.05 11.60 -1.56
N THR A 62 -0.88 11.50 -0.61
CA THR A 62 -1.32 10.19 -0.09
C THR A 62 -2.56 9.76 -0.86
N VAL A 63 -2.48 8.64 -1.57
CA VAL A 63 -3.61 8.04 -2.31
C VAL A 63 -3.94 6.67 -1.77
N GLU A 64 -5.22 6.30 -1.78
CA GLU A 64 -5.67 4.94 -1.53
C GLU A 64 -5.71 4.19 -2.86
N VAL A 65 -4.91 3.12 -2.96
CA VAL A 65 -4.87 2.21 -4.10
C VAL A 65 -5.45 0.87 -3.70
N GLU A 66 -6.23 0.26 -4.58
CA GLU A 66 -6.69 -1.11 -4.41
C GLU A 66 -5.79 -2.02 -5.23
N GLU A 67 -5.01 -2.87 -4.56
CA GLU A 67 -4.08 -3.79 -5.22
C GLU A 67 -4.54 -5.23 -5.05
N GLU A 68 -4.41 -6.00 -6.13
CA GLU A 68 -4.59 -7.44 -6.07
C GLU A 68 -3.34 -8.10 -5.46
N ILE A 69 -3.53 -8.70 -4.30
CA ILE A 69 -2.51 -9.51 -3.64
C ILE A 69 -2.73 -10.97 -4.01
N THR A 70 -1.67 -11.55 -4.55
CA THR A 70 -1.50 -12.98 -4.81
C THR A 70 -0.36 -13.52 -3.95
N GLU A 71 -0.21 -14.83 -3.89
CA GLU A 71 0.86 -15.45 -3.10
C GLU A 71 2.27 -15.10 -3.61
N ASN A 72 2.37 -14.62 -4.86
CA ASN A 72 3.62 -14.20 -5.52
C ASN A 72 3.84 -12.69 -5.49
N THR A 73 2.90 -11.90 -4.97
CA THR A 73 3.08 -10.45 -4.85
C THR A 73 4.15 -10.15 -3.80
N VAL A 74 5.13 -9.31 -4.14
CA VAL A 74 6.15 -8.86 -3.17
C VAL A 74 5.50 -7.85 -2.22
N ILE A 75 5.45 -8.20 -0.95
CA ILE A 75 4.86 -7.38 0.11
C ILE A 75 5.98 -6.70 0.90
N PRO A 76 5.92 -5.37 1.11
CA PRO A 76 6.99 -4.63 1.78
C PRO A 76 7.29 -5.13 3.20
N LYS A 77 6.25 -5.44 3.98
CA LYS A 77 6.37 -5.95 5.36
C LYS A 77 5.31 -7.01 5.62
N ILE A 78 5.73 -8.24 5.85
CA ILE A 78 4.88 -9.35 6.27
C ILE A 78 5.17 -9.64 7.74
N LEU A 79 4.13 -9.64 8.57
CA LEU A 79 4.17 -10.22 9.90
C LEU A 79 3.72 -11.68 9.83
N GLU A 80 4.63 -12.57 10.17
CA GLU A 80 4.40 -13.99 10.29
C GLU A 80 4.09 -14.35 11.73
N VAL A 81 3.01 -15.11 11.94
CA VAL A 81 2.79 -15.85 13.18
C VAL A 81 3.01 -17.32 12.85
N TYR A 82 3.93 -17.97 13.53
CA TYR A 82 4.27 -19.38 13.31
C TYR A 82 4.22 -20.18 14.61
N GLN A 83 4.18 -21.50 14.47
CA GLN A 83 4.33 -22.42 15.58
C GLN A 83 5.73 -23.05 15.53
N ASP A 84 6.49 -22.94 16.62
CA ASP A 84 7.81 -23.55 16.69
C ASP A 84 7.71 -25.08 16.91
N ALA A 85 8.84 -25.78 16.80
CA ALA A 85 8.91 -27.22 17.02
C ALA A 85 8.49 -27.67 18.44
N SER A 86 8.46 -26.75 19.41
CA SER A 86 7.99 -26.98 20.78
C SER A 86 6.52 -26.57 20.98
N SER A 87 5.80 -26.26 19.89
CA SER A 87 4.41 -25.80 19.88
C SER A 87 4.16 -24.45 20.56
N ASN A 88 5.17 -23.61 20.70
CA ASN A 88 4.98 -22.22 21.11
C ASN A 88 4.69 -21.35 19.90
N LEU A 89 3.94 -20.27 20.11
CA LEU A 89 3.72 -19.26 19.08
C LEU A 89 4.90 -18.29 19.04
N GLY A 90 5.43 -18.07 17.84
CA GLY A 90 6.43 -17.08 17.51
C GLY A 90 5.89 -16.02 16.56
N VAL A 91 6.60 -14.89 16.47
CA VAL A 91 6.30 -13.82 15.51
C VAL A 91 7.59 -13.38 14.86
N ASP A 92 7.59 -13.27 13.54
CA ASP A 92 8.70 -12.71 12.76
C ASP A 92 8.21 -11.67 11.76
N ILE A 93 9.11 -10.75 11.37
CA ILE A 93 8.85 -9.70 10.38
C ILE A 93 9.76 -9.92 9.17
N HIS A 94 9.14 -10.11 8.02
CA HIS A 94 9.82 -10.25 6.74
C HIS A 94 9.69 -8.97 5.92
N VAL A 95 10.79 -8.54 5.30
CA VAL A 95 10.83 -7.34 4.46
C VAL A 95 10.97 -7.74 3.00
N SER A 96 10.12 -7.18 2.14
CA SER A 96 10.13 -7.39 0.69
C SER A 96 10.11 -8.87 0.29
N ARG A 97 9.17 -9.63 0.88
CA ARG A 97 8.97 -11.06 0.62
C ARG A 97 7.61 -11.34 -0.01
N THR A 98 7.47 -12.49 -0.63
CA THR A 98 6.19 -13.02 -1.10
C THR A 98 5.63 -13.98 -0.05
N ILE A 99 4.32 -14.22 -0.06
CA ILE A 99 3.69 -15.22 0.82
C ILE A 99 4.32 -16.60 0.59
N ASN A 100 4.48 -17.00 -0.67
CA ASN A 100 5.11 -18.29 -1.01
C ASN A 100 6.50 -18.44 -0.40
N SER A 101 7.32 -17.38 -0.43
CA SER A 101 8.67 -17.44 0.16
C SER A 101 8.66 -17.56 1.68
N VAL A 102 7.62 -17.11 2.38
CA VAL A 102 7.53 -17.19 3.84
C VAL A 102 6.98 -18.54 4.28
N ILE A 103 5.95 -19.06 3.61
CA ILE A 103 5.30 -20.33 3.98
C ILE A 103 6.16 -21.56 3.66
N GLU A 104 7.14 -21.46 2.78
CA GLU A 104 8.09 -22.55 2.50
C GLU A 104 9.06 -22.80 3.67
N ASP A 105 9.33 -21.77 4.48
CA ASP A 105 10.39 -21.80 5.50
C ASP A 105 9.91 -22.27 6.88
N ALA A 106 8.59 -22.30 7.16
CA ALA A 106 8.06 -22.54 8.50
C ALA A 106 6.63 -23.12 8.56
N GLU A 107 6.24 -23.62 9.74
CA GLU A 107 4.84 -23.94 10.05
C GLU A 107 4.07 -22.64 10.37
N VAL A 108 3.69 -21.94 9.30
CA VAL A 108 2.98 -20.66 9.36
C VAL A 108 1.53 -20.85 9.83
N VAL A 109 1.12 -20.09 10.84
CA VAL A 109 -0.26 -20.02 11.34
C VAL A 109 -1.04 -18.95 10.60
N THR A 110 -0.50 -17.73 10.53
CA THR A 110 -1.10 -16.62 9.78
C THR A 110 -0.04 -15.66 9.24
N LEU A 111 -0.33 -15.03 8.12
CA LEU A 111 0.45 -13.88 7.62
C LEU A 111 -0.41 -12.63 7.58
N HIS A 112 0.21 -11.50 7.90
CA HIS A 112 -0.41 -10.18 7.87
C HIS A 112 0.46 -9.18 7.13
N ILE A 113 -0.15 -8.24 6.41
CA ILE A 113 0.55 -7.03 5.95
C ILE A 113 0.67 -6.08 7.13
N VAL A 114 1.86 -5.52 7.36
CA VAL A 114 2.05 -4.39 8.27
C VAL A 114 1.83 -3.10 7.49
N ASN A 115 0.76 -2.38 7.81
CA ASN A 115 0.42 -1.11 7.17
C ASN A 115 1.33 0.02 7.70
N ASP A 116 1.42 1.13 6.97
CA ASP A 116 2.28 2.26 7.35
C ASP A 116 1.84 2.97 8.64
N ASP A 117 0.57 2.86 9.01
CA ASP A 117 0.01 3.38 10.27
C ASP A 117 0.23 2.43 11.47
N GLY A 118 0.92 1.29 11.24
CA GLY A 118 1.19 0.29 12.26
C GLY A 118 0.04 -0.70 12.51
N THR A 119 -1.08 -0.59 11.79
CA THR A 119 -2.12 -1.61 11.80
C THR A 119 -1.71 -2.83 10.98
N HIS A 120 -2.43 -3.93 11.13
CA HIS A 120 -2.16 -5.18 10.43
C HIS A 120 -3.39 -5.69 9.69
N THR A 121 -3.19 -6.18 8.47
CA THR A 121 -4.24 -6.78 7.64
C THR A 121 -3.95 -8.26 7.48
N LEU A 122 -4.82 -9.14 7.99
CA LEU A 122 -4.71 -10.59 7.78
C LEU A 122 -4.87 -10.91 6.29
N ILE A 123 -3.90 -11.64 5.72
CA ILE A 123 -3.91 -11.97 4.28
C ILE A 123 -3.87 -13.46 3.99
N TRP A 124 -3.37 -14.27 4.92
CA TRP A 124 -3.24 -15.70 4.73
C TRP A 124 -3.48 -16.44 6.04
N ARG A 125 -4.25 -17.53 5.98
CA ARG A 125 -4.58 -18.40 7.10
C ARG A 125 -5.08 -19.76 6.58
N ASP A 126 -4.81 -20.82 7.33
CA ASP A 126 -5.32 -22.18 7.04
C ASP A 126 -4.96 -22.67 5.62
N GLY A 127 -3.73 -22.38 5.17
CA GLY A 127 -3.23 -22.88 3.88
C GLY A 127 -3.66 -22.05 2.66
N ARG A 128 -4.30 -20.89 2.83
CA ARG A 128 -4.82 -20.09 1.72
C ARG A 128 -4.88 -18.59 2.01
N LEU A 129 -4.95 -17.79 0.94
CA LEU A 129 -5.30 -16.38 1.02
C LEU A 129 -6.70 -16.20 1.64
N VAL A 130 -6.84 -15.16 2.46
CA VAL A 130 -8.14 -14.73 3.00
C VAL A 130 -8.87 -13.91 1.92
N GLU A 131 -10.19 -14.09 1.80
CA GLU A 131 -11.02 -13.34 0.84
C GLU A 131 -11.39 -11.93 1.33
#